data_AF-Q56393-F1
#
_entry.id   AF-Q56393-F1
#
_cell.length_a   1.000
_cell.length_b   1.000
_cell.length_c   1.000
_cell.angle_alpha   90.00
_cell.angle_beta   90.00
_cell.angle_gamma   90.00
#
_symmetry.space_group_name_H-M   'P 1'
#
loop_
_entity.id
_entity.type
_entity.pdbx_description
1 polymer ?
#
loop_
_entity_poly.entity_id
_entity_poly.type
_entity_poly.pdbx_seq_one_letter_code
_entity_poly.pdbx_strand_id
1 'polypeptide(L)'
;PLMALSDMWKEVGWNSIIYLAAMTAIDSELYEAASIDGAGRIRRIFSITLPSIVPTIKILLILNAGWILNAGFEQVFLLSNPMVIDYSQTLELYVYNYGIPMGRFSFATAAGIFNSVVSLAMVTLANRISKALSGESAF
;
A
#
# COMPACT_ATOMS: atom_id res chain seq x y z
N PRO A 1 -8.76 14.84 -2.83
CA PRO A 1 -7.37 15.34 -2.68
C PRO A 1 -6.95 15.54 -1.21
N LEU A 2 -7.77 16.21 -0.40
CA LEU A 2 -7.42 16.52 1.00
C LEU A 2 -7.28 15.26 1.87
N MET A 3 -8.21 14.31 1.75
CA MET A 3 -8.10 12.99 2.40
C MET A 3 -6.78 12.29 2.04
N ALA A 4 -6.50 12.12 0.74
CA ALA A 4 -5.28 11.49 0.26
C ALA A 4 -3.99 12.17 0.76
N LEU A 5 -3.94 13.50 0.81
CA LEU A 5 -2.77 14.23 1.32
C LEU A 5 -2.56 14.00 2.82
N SER A 6 -3.63 14.05 3.61
CA SER A 6 -3.53 13.79 5.06
C SER A 6 -3.23 12.33 5.38
N ASP A 7 -3.72 11.38 4.58
CA ASP A 7 -3.38 9.96 4.69
C ASP A 7 -1.90 9.74 4.36
N MET A 8 -1.43 10.30 3.23
CA MET A 8 0.00 10.30 2.90
C MET A 8 0.86 10.91 4.01
N TRP A 9 0.45 12.05 4.57
CA TRP A 9 1.19 12.68 5.68
C TRP A 9 1.31 11.76 6.89
N LYS A 10 0.23 11.08 7.27
CA LYS A 10 0.20 10.12 8.38
C LYS A 10 1.10 8.91 8.10
N GLU A 11 1.02 8.35 6.90
CA GLU A 11 1.62 7.05 6.58
C GLU A 11 3.04 7.13 6.02
N VAL A 12 3.48 8.27 5.48
CA VAL A 12 4.82 8.44 4.87
C VAL A 12 5.92 8.15 5.88
N GLY A 13 5.77 8.58 7.14
CA GLY A 13 6.77 8.35 8.18
C GLY A 13 7.00 6.85 8.40
N TRP A 14 5.93 6.12 8.72
CA TRP A 14 6.01 4.68 8.98
C TRP A 14 6.52 3.89 7.79
N ASN A 15 5.97 4.14 6.60
CA ASN A 15 6.38 3.43 5.39
C ASN A 15 7.86 3.69 5.03
N SER A 16 8.36 4.91 5.29
CA SER A 16 9.76 5.25 5.01
C SER A 16 10.76 4.46 5.85
N ILE A 17 10.40 4.07 7.08
CA ILE A 17 11.28 3.31 7.99
C ILE A 17 11.67 1.98 7.37
N ILE A 18 10.71 1.29 6.74
CA ILE A 18 10.97 -0.02 6.13
C ILE A 18 11.93 0.12 4.94
N TYR A 19 11.74 1.15 4.11
CA TYR A 19 12.65 1.43 2.99
C TYR A 19 14.04 1.85 3.47
N LEU A 20 14.13 2.66 4.53
CA LEU A 20 15.40 3.05 5.14
C LEU A 20 16.15 1.82 5.68
N ALA A 21 15.46 0.93 6.40
CA ALA A 21 16.04 -0.32 6.89
C ALA A 21 16.57 -1.19 5.75
N ALA A 22 15.82 -1.34 4.66
CA ALA A 22 16.28 -2.08 3.49
C ALA A 22 17.54 -1.45 2.85
N MET A 23 17.61 -0.12 2.80
CA MET A 23 18.79 0.58 2.28
C MET A 23 20.03 0.40 3.15
N THR A 24 19.89 0.23 4.47
CA THR A 24 21.04 -0.03 5.36
C THR A 24 21.69 -1.39 5.16
N ALA A 25 20.98 -2.34 4.53
CA ALA A 25 21.50 -3.65 4.20
C ALA A 25 22.32 -3.67 2.90
N ILE A 26 22.38 -2.55 2.16
CA ILE A 26 23.15 -2.46 0.91
C ILE A 26 24.63 -2.28 1.25
N ASP A 27 25.48 -3.08 0.61
CA ASP A 27 26.93 -2.98 0.72
C ASP A 27 27.45 -1.57 0.35
N SER A 28 28.24 -0.99 1.25
CA SER A 28 28.89 0.32 1.04
C SER A 28 29.88 0.29 -0.12
N GLU A 29 30.53 -0.84 -0.41
CA GLU A 29 31.50 -0.97 -1.49
C GLU A 29 30.89 -0.62 -2.86
N LEU A 30 29.61 -0.95 -3.08
CA LEU A 30 28.89 -0.60 -4.32
C LEU A 30 28.80 0.93 -4.51
N TYR A 31 28.59 1.68 -3.43
CA TYR A 31 28.51 3.13 -3.49
C TYR A 31 29.87 3.79 -3.64
N GLU A 32 30.91 3.23 -3.04
CA GLU A 32 32.29 3.70 -3.16
C GLU A 32 32.82 3.48 -4.58
N ALA A 33 32.68 2.27 -5.12
CA ALA A 33 33.06 1.94 -6.50
C ALA A 33 32.36 2.87 -7.50
N ALA A 34 31.05 3.07 -7.37
CA ALA A 34 30.33 3.98 -8.25
C ALA A 34 30.75 5.45 -8.07
N SER A 35 31.24 5.84 -6.90
CA SER A 35 31.77 7.19 -6.68
C SER A 35 33.14 7.36 -7.35
N ILE A 36 33.98 6.32 -7.36
CA ILE A 36 35.25 6.27 -8.11
C ILE A 36 35.00 6.39 -9.61
N ASP A 37 33.95 5.71 -10.12
CA ASP A 37 33.51 5.79 -11.53
C ASP A 37 32.81 7.11 -11.89
N GLY A 38 32.71 8.07 -10.96
CA GLY A 38 32.11 9.39 -11.21
C GLY A 38 30.58 9.41 -11.22
N ALA A 39 29.90 8.39 -10.69
CA ALA A 39 28.44 8.35 -10.64
C ALA A 39 27.87 9.38 -9.64
N GLY A 40 27.14 10.37 -10.18
CA GLY A 40 26.39 11.34 -9.38
C GLY A 40 25.28 10.70 -8.52
N ARG A 41 24.73 11.47 -7.56
CA ARG A 41 23.71 10.99 -6.60
C ARG A 41 22.51 10.32 -7.26
N ILE A 42 21.94 10.95 -8.29
CA ILE A 42 20.78 10.43 -9.02
C ILE A 42 21.12 9.09 -9.69
N ARG A 43 22.30 8.98 -10.30
CA ARG A 43 22.73 7.74 -10.96
C ARG A 43 22.88 6.59 -9.96
N ARG A 44 23.44 6.86 -8.78
CA ARG A 44 23.55 5.87 -7.68
C ARG A 44 22.17 5.41 -7.18
N ILE A 45 21.20 6.32 -7.06
CA ILE A 45 19.83 5.96 -6.69
C ILE A 45 19.21 4.98 -7.69
N PHE A 46 19.26 5.29 -8.99
CA PHE A 46 18.60 4.45 -9.99
C PHE A 46 19.38 3.17 -10.35
N SER A 47 20.70 3.17 -10.21
CA SER A 47 21.54 2.04 -10.68
C SER A 47 21.95 1.10 -9.55
N ILE A 48 21.92 1.55 -8.29
CA ILE A 48 22.30 0.75 -7.11
C ILE A 48 21.13 0.67 -6.15
N THR A 49 20.73 1.80 -5.56
CA THR A 49 19.77 1.81 -4.45
C THR A 49 18.44 1.18 -4.84
N LEU A 50 17.84 1.66 -5.93
CA LEU A 50 16.52 1.22 -6.38
C LEU A 50 16.53 -0.27 -6.75
N PRO A 51 17.43 -0.79 -7.63
CA PRO A 51 17.54 -2.22 -7.90
C PRO A 51 17.76 -3.07 -6.64
N SER A 52 18.59 -2.63 -5.70
CA SER A 52 18.89 -3.40 -4.49
C SER A 52 17.70 -3.53 -3.54
N ILE A 53 16.81 -2.53 -3.46
CA ILE A 53 15.61 -2.57 -2.60
C ILE A 53 14.35 -3.06 -3.32
N VAL A 54 14.42 -3.40 -4.61
CA VAL A 54 13.29 -3.97 -5.37
C VAL A 54 12.60 -5.14 -4.63
N PRO A 55 13.31 -6.10 -4.00
CA PRO A 55 12.66 -7.17 -3.25
C PRO A 55 11.75 -6.66 -2.12
N THR A 56 12.21 -5.65 -1.37
CA THR A 56 11.42 -5.01 -0.32
C THR A 56 10.22 -4.27 -0.89
N ILE A 57 10.40 -3.50 -1.98
CA ILE A 57 9.30 -2.80 -2.66
C ILE A 57 8.21 -3.78 -3.08
N LYS A 58 8.57 -4.94 -3.63
CA LYS A 58 7.60 -5.96 -4.05
C LYS A 58 6.79 -6.53 -2.89
N ILE A 59 7.46 -6.90 -1.80
CA ILE A 59 6.79 -7.45 -0.62
C ILE A 59 5.78 -6.42 -0.10
N LEU A 60 6.23 -5.17 0.06
CA LEU A 60 5.35 -4.09 0.51
C LEU A 60 4.20 -3.84 -0.48
N LEU A 61 4.43 -3.91 -1.78
CA LEU A 61 3.38 -3.77 -2.78
C LEU A 61 2.32 -4.87 -2.64
N ILE A 62 2.73 -6.13 -2.49
CA ILE A 62 1.81 -7.27 -2.33
C ILE A 62 0.98 -7.11 -1.05
N LEU A 63 1.64 -6.76 0.07
CA LEU A 63 0.95 -6.54 1.34
C LEU A 63 -0.05 -5.39 1.24
N ASN A 64 0.36 -4.24 0.69
CA ASN A 64 -0.51 -3.08 0.55
C ASN A 64 -1.66 -3.31 -0.44
N ALA A 65 -1.47 -4.11 -1.49
CA ALA A 65 -2.52 -4.41 -2.47
C ALA A 65 -3.79 -5.03 -1.82
N GLY A 66 -3.62 -5.83 -0.77
CA GLY A 66 -4.76 -6.42 -0.03
C GLY A 66 -5.57 -5.41 0.75
N TRP A 67 -4.94 -4.32 1.19
CA TRP A 67 -5.53 -3.28 2.02
C TRP A 67 -6.26 -2.20 1.21
N ILE A 68 -6.08 -2.13 -0.11
CA ILE A 68 -6.63 -1.05 -0.97
C ILE A 68 -8.15 -0.88 -0.80
N LEU A 69 -8.90 -1.96 -0.65
CA LEU A 69 -10.36 -1.89 -0.51
C LEU A 69 -10.82 -1.37 0.86
N ASN A 70 -9.95 -1.50 1.87
CA ASN A 70 -10.17 -1.00 3.24
C ASN A 70 -9.51 0.37 3.47
N ALA A 71 -8.91 0.95 2.42
CA ALA A 71 -8.12 2.15 2.55
C ALA A 71 -8.99 3.33 2.98
N GLY A 72 -8.67 3.89 4.15
CA GLY A 72 -9.22 5.14 4.62
C GLY A 72 -10.62 5.05 5.23
N PHE A 73 -11.15 3.87 5.60
CA PHE A 73 -12.47 3.79 6.25
C PHE A 73 -12.59 4.74 7.45
N GLU A 74 -11.67 4.66 8.41
CA GLU A 74 -11.73 5.49 9.63
C GLU A 74 -11.73 6.98 9.29
N GLN A 75 -10.86 7.38 8.36
CA GLN A 75 -10.73 8.77 7.97
C GLN A 75 -11.95 9.26 7.20
N VAL A 76 -12.45 8.46 6.27
CA VAL A 76 -13.67 8.75 5.51
C VAL A 76 -14.86 8.84 6.47
N PHE A 77 -14.98 7.90 7.40
CA PHE A 77 -16.03 7.90 8.42
C PHE A 77 -15.97 9.15 9.30
N LEU A 78 -14.79 9.52 9.81
CA LEU A 78 -14.61 10.68 10.69
C LEU A 78 -14.79 12.03 10.00
N LEU A 79 -14.40 12.13 8.72
CA LEU A 79 -14.52 13.37 7.95
C LEU A 79 -15.84 13.50 7.19
N SER A 80 -16.63 12.42 7.11
CA SER A 80 -17.92 12.42 6.43
C SER A 80 -18.93 13.28 7.19
N ASN A 81 -19.68 14.09 6.44
CA ASN A 81 -20.76 14.92 6.95
C ASN A 81 -21.86 15.05 5.88
N PRO A 82 -23.07 15.53 6.22
CA PRO A 82 -24.18 15.58 5.28
C PRO A 82 -23.91 16.37 3.98
N MET A 83 -22.97 17.32 3.98
CA MET A 83 -22.64 18.09 2.78
C MET A 83 -21.73 17.33 1.79
N VAL A 84 -21.02 16.31 2.26
CA VAL A 84 -20.03 15.57 1.46
C VAL A 84 -20.37 14.08 1.31
N ILE A 85 -21.47 13.62 1.89
CA ILE A 85 -21.80 12.20 2.00
C ILE A 85 -21.93 11.51 0.64
N ASP A 86 -22.45 12.22 -0.37
CA ASP A 86 -22.60 11.70 -1.73
C ASP A 86 -21.24 11.38 -2.39
N TYR A 87 -20.17 12.04 -1.96
CA TYR A 87 -18.81 11.86 -2.48
C TYR A 87 -17.92 11.04 -1.55
N SER A 88 -18.26 10.92 -0.27
CA SER A 88 -17.52 10.14 0.73
C SER A 88 -18.05 8.71 0.90
N GLN A 89 -19.14 8.34 0.21
CA GLN A 89 -19.74 7.02 0.33
C GLN A 89 -18.88 5.93 -0.34
N THR A 90 -18.01 5.31 0.46
CA THR A 90 -17.28 4.09 0.10
C THR A 90 -18.09 2.84 0.43
N LEU A 91 -17.69 1.69 -0.13
CA LEU A 91 -18.34 0.40 0.11
C LEU A 91 -18.39 0.09 1.62
N GLU A 92 -17.29 0.31 2.33
CA GLU A 92 -17.22 0.05 3.78
C GLU A 92 -18.06 1.02 4.59
N LEU A 93 -18.09 2.31 4.23
CA LEU A 93 -18.95 3.28 4.88
C LEU A 93 -20.44 2.93 4.68
N TYR A 94 -20.80 2.46 3.49
CA TYR A 94 -22.15 1.99 3.20
C TYR A 94 -22.51 0.75 4.04
N VAL A 95 -21.64 -0.25 4.05
CA VAL A 95 -21.82 -1.48 4.84
C VAL A 95 -21.93 -1.16 6.33
N TYR A 96 -21.12 -0.24 6.84
CA TYR A 96 -21.21 0.24 8.21
C TYR A 96 -22.56 0.88 8.49
N ASN A 97 -22.94 1.93 7.73
CA ASN A 97 -24.16 2.71 7.97
C ASN A 97 -25.45 1.90 7.88
N TYR A 98 -25.53 0.96 6.94
CA TYR A 98 -26.74 0.17 6.70
C TYR A 98 -26.70 -1.23 7.32
N GLY A 99 -25.55 -1.68 7.79
CA GLY A 99 -25.34 -2.99 8.39
C GLY A 99 -25.51 -2.99 9.91
N ILE A 100 -24.66 -2.23 10.61
CA ILE A 100 -24.58 -2.29 12.07
C ILE A 100 -25.72 -1.50 12.75
N PRO A 101 -25.94 -0.20 12.46
CA PRO A 101 -26.96 0.60 13.13
C PRO A 101 -28.39 0.09 12.88
N MET A 102 -28.64 -0.50 11.71
CA MET A 102 -29.95 -1.01 11.30
C MET A 102 -30.17 -2.48 11.71
N GLY A 103 -29.22 -3.12 12.40
CA GLY A 103 -29.30 -4.53 12.80
C GLY A 103 -29.23 -5.54 11.64
N ARG A 104 -28.80 -5.12 10.45
CA ARG A 104 -28.69 -5.96 9.24
C ARG A 104 -27.34 -6.68 9.18
N PHE A 105 -27.03 -7.46 10.22
CA PHE A 105 -25.74 -8.15 10.33
C PHE A 105 -25.48 -9.11 9.16
N SER A 106 -26.49 -9.85 8.69
CA SER A 106 -26.34 -10.76 7.55
C SER A 106 -25.89 -10.04 6.27
N PHE A 107 -26.39 -8.82 6.03
CA PHE A 107 -25.95 -7.98 4.92
C PHE A 107 -24.49 -7.53 5.11
N ALA A 108 -24.15 -7.06 6.31
CA ALA A 108 -22.79 -6.63 6.62
C ALA A 108 -21.76 -7.76 6.47
N THR A 109 -22.09 -8.96 6.96
CA THR A 109 -21.24 -10.15 6.83
C THR A 109 -21.07 -10.55 5.37
N ALA A 110 -22.15 -10.56 4.57
CA ALA A 110 -22.06 -10.90 3.15
C ALA A 110 -21.15 -9.93 2.39
N ALA A 111 -21.28 -8.62 2.65
CA ALA A 111 -20.42 -7.62 2.04
C ALA A 111 -18.96 -7.73 2.52
N GLY A 112 -18.72 -8.07 3.78
CA GLY A 112 -17.37 -8.34 4.31
C GLY A 112 -16.70 -9.56 3.67
N ILE A 113 -17.46 -10.62 3.42
CA ILE A 113 -16.98 -11.81 2.69
C ILE A 113 -16.64 -11.43 1.24
N PHE A 114 -17.50 -10.68 0.57
CA PHE A 114 -17.22 -10.17 -0.78
C PHE A 114 -15.93 -9.34 -0.80
N ASN A 115 -15.77 -8.40 0.12
CA ASN A 115 -14.56 -7.59 0.24
C ASN A 115 -13.31 -8.46 0.43
N SER A 116 -13.38 -9.46 1.32
CA SER A 116 -12.29 -10.41 1.58
C SER A 116 -11.89 -11.21 0.33
N VAL A 117 -12.86 -11.64 -0.48
CA VAL A 117 -12.60 -12.36 -1.74
C VAL A 117 -11.90 -11.44 -2.75
N VAL A 118 -12.34 -10.19 -2.88
CA VAL A 118 -11.71 -9.23 -3.81
C VAL A 118 -10.31 -8.85 -3.33
N SER A 119 -10.11 -8.62 -2.03
CA SER A 119 -8.77 -8.39 -1.44
C SER A 119 -7.83 -9.56 -1.69
N LEU A 120 -8.29 -10.80 -1.53
CA LEU A 120 -7.50 -11.99 -1.84
C LEU A 120 -7.16 -12.08 -3.34
N ALA A 121 -8.12 -11.75 -4.22
CA ALA A 121 -7.88 -11.67 -5.65
C ALA A 121 -6.83 -10.60 -5.99
N MET A 122 -6.87 -9.43 -5.34
CA MET A 122 -5.84 -8.39 -5.51
C MET A 122 -4.45 -8.84 -5.05
N VAL A 123 -4.34 -9.46 -3.88
CA VAL A 123 -3.05 -9.96 -3.35
C VAL A 123 -2.47 -11.04 -4.28
N THR A 124 -3.30 -11.98 -4.72
CA THR A 124 -2.85 -13.04 -5.64
C THR A 124 -2.44 -12.50 -6.99
N LEU A 125 -3.15 -11.50 -7.52
CA LEU A 125 -2.79 -10.81 -8.76
C LEU A 125 -1.47 -10.03 -8.61
N ALA A 126 -1.31 -9.28 -7.53
CA ALA A 126 -0.08 -8.56 -7.21
C ALA A 126 1.13 -9.51 -7.09
N ASN A 127 0.95 -10.66 -6.43
CA ASN A 127 1.98 -11.68 -6.32
C ASN A 127 2.34 -12.28 -7.69
N ARG A 128 1.35 -12.56 -8.54
CA ARG A 128 1.59 -13.06 -9.91
C ARG A 128 2.35 -12.06 -10.77
N ILE A 129 2.00 -10.77 -10.71
CA ILE A 129 2.69 -9.71 -11.45
C ILE A 129 4.13 -9.57 -10.94
N SER A 130 4.32 -9.58 -9.61
CA SER A 130 5.65 -9.53 -8.99
C SER A 130 6.55 -10.69 -9.46
N LYS A 131 6.00 -11.90 -9.49
CA LYS A 131 6.70 -13.09 -9.99
C LYS A 131 7.09 -12.97 -11.47
N ALA A 132 6.17 -12.49 -12.31
CA ALA A 132 6.40 -12.36 -13.75
C ALA A 132 7.51 -11.34 -14.09
N LEU A 133 7.62 -10.26 -13.30
CA LEU A 133 8.61 -9.20 -13.52
C LEU A 133 10.01 -9.57 -13.01
N SER A 134 10.18 -10.62 -12.22
CA SER A 134 11.44 -10.82 -11.49
C SER A 134 11.87 -12.26 -11.27
N GLY A 135 11.11 -13.24 -11.75
CA GLY A 135 11.46 -14.66 -11.68
C GLY A 135 11.27 -15.31 -10.31
N GLU A 136 11.25 -14.52 -9.23
CA GLU A 136 11.05 -14.99 -7.85
C GLU A 136 9.69 -14.57 -7.31
N SER A 137 8.99 -15.48 -6.62
CA SER A 137 7.78 -15.18 -5.89
C SER A 137 8.09 -14.82 -4.44
N ALA A 138 7.26 -13.97 -3.83
CA ALA A 138 7.33 -13.68 -2.39
C ALA A 138 6.89 -14.88 -1.52
N PHE A 139 6.28 -15.89 -2.15
CA PHE A 139 5.82 -17.17 -1.59
C PHE A 139 6.28 -18.33 -2.46
#